data_AF-A0AAV5BHL9-F1
#
_entry.id   AF-A0AAV5BHL9-F1
#
_cell.length_a   1.000
_cell.length_b   1.000
_cell.length_c   1.000
_cell.angle_alpha   90.00
_cell.angle_beta   90.00
_cell.angle_gamma   90.00
#
_symmetry.space_group_name_H-M   'P 1'
#
loop_
_entity.id
_entity.type
_entity.pdbx_description
1 polymer ?
#
loop_
_entity_poly.entity_id
_entity_poly.type
_entity_poly.pdbx_seq_one_letter_code
_entity_poly.pdbx_strand_id
1 'polypeptide(L)'
;MIRMTDTDTPCLHLVYEMWDSMIEKVKKVIYRYEGKLEDEESDLYSVIYDILIARWTKGNNPLHCLAHSLNPRYYSKRWLEEGVGREPPHKDKEVSKMRMVCFKKFFLMPEELAKVKEEYSRFSSCSEEFNDPDSIHDRWVVSPMTWWTNHGQSAPLLMSLAMKLLSQPASSSCCERNWSTYSFVHSVKRNALTPERAEDLVFVHSNLRHLSRRTDAYKT
;
A
#
# COMPACT_ATOMS: atom_id res chain seq x y z
N MET A 1 0.15 -12.59 -0.17
CA MET A 1 0.41 -11.13 -0.23
C MET A 1 1.90 -10.81 -0.19
N ILE A 2 2.68 -11.14 0.86
CA ILE A 2 4.12 -10.75 0.96
C ILE A 2 4.96 -11.18 -0.26
N ARG A 3 4.83 -12.43 -0.72
CA ARG A 3 5.53 -12.90 -1.93
C ARG A 3 5.01 -12.31 -3.24
N MET A 4 3.80 -11.74 -3.25
CA MET A 4 3.22 -11.13 -4.46
C MET A 4 3.81 -9.75 -4.73
N THR A 5 4.36 -9.11 -3.71
CA THR A 5 5.03 -7.82 -3.84
C THR A 5 6.52 -8.00 -4.16
N ASP A 6 7.10 -9.18 -3.93
CA ASP A 6 8.52 -9.51 -4.23
C ASP A 6 8.81 -9.62 -5.74
N THR A 7 8.66 -8.49 -6.41
CA THR A 7 8.94 -8.29 -7.83
C THR A 7 9.73 -7.00 -7.98
N ASP A 8 10.50 -6.88 -9.06
CA ASP A 8 11.17 -5.62 -9.42
C ASP A 8 10.20 -4.63 -10.10
N THR A 9 8.90 -4.93 -10.12
CA THR A 9 7.88 -4.10 -10.77
C THR A 9 7.22 -3.14 -9.79
N PRO A 10 6.75 -1.97 -10.25
CA PRO A 10 6.01 -1.06 -9.40
C PRO A 10 4.72 -1.69 -8.88
N CYS A 11 4.59 -1.79 -7.56
CA CYS A 11 3.46 -2.48 -6.93
C CYS A 11 2.99 -1.84 -5.63
N LEU A 12 3.63 -0.74 -5.17
CA LEU A 12 3.23 -0.05 -3.93
C LEU A 12 1.75 0.33 -3.94
N HIS A 13 1.25 0.80 -5.09
CA HIS A 13 -0.15 1.21 -5.27
C HIS A 13 -1.15 0.05 -5.32
N LEU A 14 -0.66 -1.20 -5.43
CA LEU A 14 -1.47 -2.41 -5.43
C LEU A 14 -1.62 -3.00 -4.03
N VAL A 15 -0.73 -2.66 -3.09
CA VAL A 15 -0.65 -3.31 -1.76
C VAL A 15 -1.98 -3.26 -1.02
N TYR A 16 -2.65 -2.11 -1.00
CA TYR A 16 -3.94 -1.95 -0.31
C TYR A 16 -5.00 -2.90 -0.91
N GLU A 17 -5.21 -2.85 -2.22
CA GLU A 17 -6.15 -3.72 -2.93
C GLU A 17 -5.79 -5.21 -2.80
N MET A 18 -4.50 -5.54 -2.80
CA MET A 18 -4.04 -6.93 -2.60
C MET A 18 -4.43 -7.46 -1.22
N TRP A 19 -4.45 -6.61 -0.19
CA TRP A 19 -4.90 -6.98 1.15
C TRP A 19 -6.41 -7.18 1.20
N ASP A 20 -7.18 -6.21 0.72
CA ASP A 20 -8.64 -6.29 0.71
C ASP A 20 -9.12 -7.52 -0.09
N SER A 21 -8.62 -7.68 -1.31
CA SER A 21 -8.93 -8.84 -2.15
C SER A 21 -8.50 -10.17 -1.52
N MET A 22 -7.41 -10.18 -0.74
CA MET A 22 -6.96 -11.39 -0.04
C MET A 22 -7.90 -11.73 1.11
N ILE A 23 -8.33 -10.75 1.90
CA ILE A 23 -9.29 -10.96 3.00
C ILE A 23 -10.60 -11.52 2.45
N GLU A 24 -11.12 -10.95 1.36
CA GLU A 24 -12.33 -11.46 0.68
C GLU A 24 -12.15 -12.90 0.18
N LYS A 25 -11.02 -13.22 -0.45
CA LYS A 25 -10.73 -14.58 -0.94
C LYS A 25 -10.64 -15.58 0.20
N VAL A 26 -10.02 -15.21 1.31
CA VAL A 26 -9.95 -16.05 2.52
C VAL A 26 -11.36 -16.28 3.08
N LYS A 27 -12.20 -15.24 3.18
CA LYS A 27 -13.60 -15.37 3.58
C LYS A 27 -14.33 -16.39 2.71
N LYS A 28 -14.27 -16.23 1.38
CA LYS A 28 -14.94 -17.12 0.42
C LYS A 28 -14.50 -18.58 0.57
N VAL A 29 -13.21 -18.84 0.78
CA VAL A 29 -12.69 -20.20 0.97
C VAL A 29 -13.22 -20.82 2.27
N ILE A 30 -13.20 -20.06 3.38
CA ILE A 30 -13.69 -20.53 4.68
C ILE A 30 -15.19 -20.79 4.63
N TYR A 31 -15.97 -19.86 4.09
CA TYR A 31 -17.43 -19.98 4.01
C TYR A 31 -17.85 -21.18 3.15
N ARG A 32 -17.16 -21.40 2.02
CA ARG A 32 -17.38 -22.59 1.20
C ARG A 32 -17.06 -23.88 1.96
N TYR A 33 -16.01 -23.88 2.77
CA TYR A 33 -15.64 -25.04 3.60
C TYR A 33 -16.66 -25.31 4.70
N GLU A 34 -17.22 -24.26 5.32
CA GLU A 34 -18.24 -24.37 6.36
C GLU A 34 -19.67 -24.56 5.82
N GLY A 35 -19.88 -24.42 4.50
CA GLY A 35 -21.20 -24.47 3.88
C GLY A 35 -22.07 -23.24 4.18
N LYS A 36 -21.47 -22.08 4.43
CA LYS A 36 -22.14 -20.84 4.84
C LYS A 36 -22.42 -19.89 3.68
N LEU A 37 -23.54 -19.18 3.77
CA LEU A 37 -23.90 -18.03 2.96
C LEU A 37 -23.12 -16.78 3.40
N GLU A 38 -22.97 -15.78 2.53
CA GLU A 38 -22.07 -14.63 2.76
C GLU A 38 -22.45 -13.75 3.97
N ASP A 39 -23.73 -13.78 4.35
CA ASP A 39 -24.35 -13.06 5.46
C ASP A 39 -24.35 -13.84 6.78
N GLU A 40 -24.01 -15.13 6.76
CA GLU A 40 -23.91 -15.94 7.97
C GLU A 40 -22.63 -15.65 8.76
N GLU A 41 -22.69 -15.80 10.08
CA GLU A 41 -21.53 -15.62 10.95
C GLU A 41 -20.63 -16.86 10.95
N SER A 42 -19.32 -16.65 11.05
CA SER A 42 -18.32 -17.72 11.11
C SER A 42 -17.28 -17.47 12.18
N ASP A 43 -17.27 -18.31 13.22
CA ASP A 43 -16.28 -18.26 14.30
C ASP A 43 -14.86 -18.46 13.76
N LEU A 44 -14.68 -19.40 12.83
CA LEU A 44 -13.39 -19.63 12.18
C LEU A 44 -12.94 -18.40 11.39
N TYR A 45 -13.83 -17.82 10.58
CA TYR A 45 -13.50 -16.60 9.84
C TYR A 45 -13.22 -15.44 10.79
N SER A 46 -13.96 -15.29 11.88
CA SER A 46 -13.75 -14.23 12.88
C SER A 46 -12.32 -14.28 13.45
N VAL A 47 -11.89 -15.46 13.91
CA VAL A 47 -10.52 -15.64 14.43
C VAL A 47 -9.46 -15.38 13.35
N ILE A 48 -9.68 -15.86 12.13
CA ILE A 48 -8.74 -15.63 11.02
C ILE A 48 -8.71 -14.16 10.62
N TYR A 49 -9.85 -13.50 10.59
CA TYR A 49 -10.00 -12.09 10.27
C TYR A 49 -9.23 -11.23 11.27
N ASP A 50 -9.35 -11.50 12.57
CA ASP A 50 -8.58 -10.79 13.60
C ASP A 50 -7.06 -10.92 13.38
N ILE A 51 -6.58 -12.12 13.01
CA ILE A 51 -5.17 -12.35 12.68
C ILE A 51 -4.76 -11.54 11.43
N LEU A 52 -5.60 -11.52 10.40
CA LEU A 52 -5.35 -10.77 9.17
C LEU A 52 -5.32 -9.25 9.43
N ILE A 53 -6.26 -8.73 10.20
CA ILE A 53 -6.34 -7.30 10.57
C ILE A 53 -5.19 -6.90 11.48
N ALA A 54 -4.81 -7.73 12.45
CA ALA A 54 -3.63 -7.48 13.29
C ALA A 54 -2.35 -7.39 12.45
N ARG A 55 -2.24 -8.23 11.41
CA ARG A 55 -1.10 -8.18 10.49
C ARG A 55 -1.16 -6.98 9.56
N TRP A 56 -2.34 -6.65 9.03
CA TRP A 56 -2.57 -5.46 8.21
C TRP A 56 -2.21 -4.20 8.99
N THR A 57 -2.72 -4.04 10.20
CA THR A 57 -2.46 -2.86 11.06
C THR A 57 -0.96 -2.64 11.32
N LYS A 58 -0.18 -3.72 11.43
CA LYS A 58 1.30 -3.62 11.59
C LYS A 58 2.03 -3.29 10.29
N GLY A 59 1.47 -3.66 9.14
CA GLY A 59 2.10 -3.50 7.82
C GLY A 59 1.55 -2.32 7.00
N ASN A 60 0.39 -1.78 7.37
CA ASN A 60 -0.25 -0.70 6.65
C ASN A 60 0.49 0.61 6.94
N ASN A 61 0.98 1.23 5.88
CA ASN A 61 1.64 2.51 5.92
C ASN A 61 0.71 3.52 5.23
N PRO A 62 0.53 4.74 5.75
CA PRO A 62 -0.21 5.79 5.07
C PRO A 62 0.16 5.97 3.59
N LEU A 63 1.40 5.63 3.21
CA LEU A 63 1.87 5.64 1.84
C LEU A 63 1.15 4.63 0.92
N HIS A 64 0.75 3.45 1.43
CA HIS A 64 -0.07 2.49 0.68
C HIS A 64 -1.44 3.08 0.36
N CYS A 65 -2.09 3.70 1.34
CA CYS A 65 -3.37 4.37 1.16
C CYS A 65 -3.27 5.55 0.17
N LEU A 66 -2.19 6.33 0.26
CA LEU A 66 -1.95 7.41 -0.71
C LEU A 66 -1.70 6.86 -2.11
N ALA A 67 -0.83 5.85 -2.28
CA ALA A 67 -0.56 5.26 -3.59
C ALA A 67 -1.82 4.61 -4.20
N HIS A 68 -2.63 3.94 -3.37
CA HIS A 68 -3.95 3.44 -3.75
C HIS A 68 -4.88 4.57 -4.19
N SER A 69 -4.94 5.68 -3.43
CA SER A 69 -5.72 6.87 -3.80
C SER A 69 -5.29 7.50 -5.14
N LEU A 70 -4.05 7.28 -5.59
CA LEU A 70 -3.57 7.85 -6.86
C LEU A 70 -3.68 6.87 -8.02
N ASN A 71 -4.23 5.68 -7.84
CA ASN A 71 -4.41 4.74 -8.93
C ASN A 71 -5.80 4.95 -9.59
N PRO A 72 -5.87 5.42 -10.84
CA PRO A 72 -7.14 5.75 -11.51
C PRO A 72 -8.07 4.53 -11.67
N ARG A 73 -7.51 3.32 -11.72
CA ARG A 73 -8.27 2.08 -11.86
C ARG A 73 -9.33 1.90 -10.78
N TYR A 74 -9.05 2.33 -9.55
CA TYR A 74 -9.96 2.19 -8.41
C TYR A 74 -11.11 3.19 -8.41
N TYR A 75 -11.18 4.04 -9.43
CA TYR A 75 -12.30 4.95 -9.68
C TYR A 75 -13.11 4.50 -10.91
N SER A 76 -12.68 3.45 -11.60
CA SER A 76 -13.38 2.95 -12.78
C SER A 76 -14.62 2.16 -12.38
N LYS A 77 -15.68 2.29 -13.19
CA LYS A 77 -16.93 1.53 -13.02
C LYS A 77 -16.68 0.01 -12.96
N ARG A 78 -15.80 -0.49 -13.83
CA ARG A 78 -15.45 -1.92 -13.89
C ARG A 78 -14.85 -2.44 -12.58
N TRP A 79 -13.91 -1.71 -11.98
CA TRP A 79 -13.33 -2.13 -10.70
C TRP A 79 -14.38 -2.15 -9.58
N LEU A 80 -15.25 -1.13 -9.53
CA LEU A 80 -16.28 -1.00 -8.51
C LEU A 80 -17.33 -2.11 -8.60
N GLU A 81 -17.64 -2.59 -9.81
CA GLU A 81 -18.61 -3.66 -10.04
C GLU A 81 -18.04 -5.07 -9.80
N GLU A 82 -16.71 -5.24 -9.80
CA GLU A 82 -16.06 -6.54 -9.62
C GLU A 82 -16.11 -7.08 -8.17
N GLY A 83 -16.35 -6.21 -7.17
CA GLY A 83 -16.32 -6.60 -5.76
C GLY A 83 -17.50 -6.03 -4.97
N VAL A 84 -17.97 -6.81 -4.00
CA VAL A 84 -19.10 -6.41 -3.15
C VAL A 84 -18.64 -5.33 -2.17
N GLY A 85 -19.32 -4.19 -2.15
CA GLY A 85 -19.01 -3.11 -1.22
C GLY A 85 -17.73 -2.32 -1.57
N ARG A 86 -17.17 -2.49 -2.78
CA ARG A 86 -16.06 -1.66 -3.25
C ARG A 86 -16.50 -0.21 -3.36
N GLU A 87 -15.73 0.66 -2.74
CA GLU A 87 -15.91 2.10 -2.84
C GLU A 87 -14.65 2.75 -3.43
N PRO A 88 -14.80 3.84 -4.19
CA PRO A 88 -13.64 4.55 -4.69
C PRO A 88 -12.82 5.15 -3.53
N PRO A 89 -11.49 5.28 -3.66
CA PRO A 89 -10.60 5.64 -2.54
C PRO A 89 -10.90 6.97 -1.82
N HIS A 90 -11.66 7.86 -2.45
CA HIS A 90 -12.07 9.13 -1.85
C HIS A 90 -13.29 9.02 -0.93
N LYS A 91 -14.05 7.92 -1.00
CA LYS A 91 -15.19 7.62 -0.11
C LYS A 91 -14.77 6.77 1.09
N ASP A 92 -13.73 5.95 0.93
CA ASP A 92 -13.15 5.20 2.04
C ASP A 92 -12.56 6.16 3.11
N LYS A 93 -13.03 5.98 4.35
CA LYS A 93 -12.68 6.81 5.51
C LYS A 93 -11.23 6.60 5.97
N GLU A 94 -10.76 5.36 6.00
CA GLU A 94 -9.38 5.03 6.40
C GLU A 94 -8.41 5.59 5.37
N VAL A 95 -8.63 5.27 4.08
CA VAL A 95 -7.80 5.72 2.97
C VAL A 95 -7.74 7.24 2.93
N SER A 96 -8.88 7.91 3.12
CA SER A 96 -8.94 9.37 3.13
C SER A 96 -8.19 10.02 4.30
N LYS A 97 -8.31 9.44 5.50
CA LYS A 97 -7.55 9.89 6.67
C LYS A 97 -6.04 9.74 6.43
N MET A 98 -5.60 8.58 5.94
CA MET A 98 -4.19 8.29 5.72
C MET A 98 -3.57 9.11 4.59
N ARG A 99 -4.31 9.31 3.49
CA ARG A 99 -3.93 10.24 2.41
C ARG A 99 -3.67 11.64 2.96
N MET A 100 -4.55 12.15 3.82
CA MET A 100 -4.41 13.48 4.42
C MET A 100 -3.17 13.59 5.31
N VAL A 101 -2.83 12.53 6.06
CA VAL A 101 -1.59 12.46 6.84
C VAL A 101 -0.37 12.61 5.91
N CYS A 102 -0.36 11.89 4.78
CA CYS A 102 0.72 12.01 3.80
C CYS A 102 0.79 13.40 3.15
N PHE A 103 -0.35 13.97 2.74
CA PHE A 103 -0.38 15.31 2.14
C PHE A 103 0.22 16.36 3.08
N LYS A 104 -0.17 16.36 4.36
CA LYS A 104 0.41 17.27 5.36
C LYS A 104 1.91 17.06 5.59
N LYS A 105 2.42 15.85 5.33
CA LYS A 105 3.84 15.53 5.48
C LYS A 105 4.67 15.92 4.24
N PHE A 106 4.10 15.82 3.05
CA PHE A 106 4.78 16.16 1.79
C PHE A 106 4.67 17.64 1.42
N PHE A 107 3.56 18.29 1.75
CA PHE A 107 3.29 19.70 1.43
C PHE A 107 3.20 20.50 2.72
N LEU A 108 4.35 21.04 3.14
CA LEU A 108 4.46 21.82 4.38
C LEU A 108 3.94 23.25 4.20
N MET A 109 3.99 23.77 2.97
CA MET A 109 3.44 25.09 2.65
C MET A 109 1.91 25.01 2.55
N PRO A 110 1.16 25.88 3.26
CA PRO A 110 -0.31 25.86 3.23
C PRO A 110 -0.89 26.02 1.82
N GLU A 111 -0.25 26.82 0.97
CA GLU A 111 -0.66 27.08 -0.42
C GLU A 111 -0.56 25.83 -1.29
N GLU A 112 0.58 25.13 -1.25
CA GLU A 112 0.76 23.87 -1.98
C GLU A 112 -0.17 22.77 -1.45
N LEU A 113 -0.36 22.71 -0.13
CA LEU A 113 -1.28 21.78 0.50
C LEU A 113 -2.73 22.02 0.09
N ALA A 114 -3.15 23.28 -0.05
CA ALA A 114 -4.48 23.62 -0.56
C ALA A 114 -4.61 23.20 -2.04
N LYS A 115 -3.61 23.53 -2.85
CA LYS A 115 -3.59 23.22 -4.28
C LYS A 115 -3.62 21.72 -4.57
N VAL A 116 -2.82 20.90 -3.88
CA VAL A 116 -2.83 19.44 -4.10
C VAL A 116 -4.16 18.80 -3.66
N LYS A 117 -4.84 19.35 -2.64
CA LYS A 117 -6.17 18.88 -2.23
C LYS A 117 -7.21 19.18 -3.29
N GLU A 118 -7.16 20.38 -3.87
CA GLU A 118 -8.03 20.79 -4.97
C GLU A 118 -7.80 19.92 -6.21
N GLU A 119 -6.54 19.74 -6.63
CA GLU A 119 -6.16 18.83 -7.70
C GLU A 119 -6.66 17.40 -7.46
N TYR A 120 -6.51 16.88 -6.23
CA TYR A 120 -7.02 15.56 -5.86
C TYR A 120 -8.55 15.51 -5.89
N SER A 121 -9.24 16.56 -5.46
CA SER A 121 -10.69 16.66 -5.54
C SER A 121 -11.16 16.55 -6.98
N ARG A 122 -10.53 17.28 -7.91
CA ARG A 122 -10.89 17.25 -9.33
C ARG A 122 -10.69 15.87 -9.95
N PHE A 123 -9.53 15.25 -9.69
CA PHE A 123 -9.24 13.87 -10.10
C PHE A 123 -10.28 12.87 -9.57
N SER A 124 -10.50 12.88 -8.25
CA SER A 124 -11.30 11.87 -7.56
C SER A 124 -12.80 11.98 -7.83
N SER A 125 -13.29 13.19 -8.08
CA SER A 125 -14.69 13.47 -8.43
C SER A 125 -14.98 13.38 -9.94
N CYS A 126 -13.97 13.10 -10.77
CA CYS A 126 -14.08 13.13 -12.23
C CYS A 126 -14.64 14.47 -12.73
N SER A 127 -14.08 15.59 -12.27
CA SER A 127 -14.49 16.92 -12.72
C SER A 127 -13.48 17.50 -13.73
N GLU A 128 -13.91 18.53 -14.47
CA GLU A 128 -13.07 19.25 -15.43
C GLU A 128 -12.43 18.29 -16.45
N GLU A 129 -11.11 18.38 -16.67
CA GLU A 129 -10.40 17.57 -17.66
C GLU A 129 -10.42 16.07 -17.32
N PHE A 130 -10.69 15.69 -16.06
CA PHE A 130 -10.80 14.29 -15.65
C PHE A 130 -12.14 13.63 -15.98
N ASN A 131 -13.10 14.41 -16.48
CA ASN A 131 -14.39 13.93 -16.99
C ASN A 131 -14.36 13.59 -18.48
N ASP A 132 -13.21 13.78 -19.14
CA ASP A 132 -13.06 13.45 -20.55
C ASP A 132 -13.36 11.95 -20.80
N PRO A 133 -14.11 11.58 -21.86
CA PRO A 133 -14.46 10.19 -22.12
C PRO A 133 -13.26 9.25 -22.29
N ASP A 134 -12.18 9.71 -22.94
CA ASP A 134 -10.96 8.92 -23.10
C ASP A 134 -10.24 8.78 -21.76
N SER A 135 -10.18 9.87 -20.98
CA SER A 135 -9.67 9.84 -19.60
C SER A 135 -10.40 8.80 -18.73
N ILE A 136 -11.73 8.74 -18.80
CA ILE A 136 -12.54 7.76 -18.04
C ILE A 136 -12.31 6.33 -18.54
N HIS A 137 -12.27 6.13 -19.86
CA HIS A 137 -12.02 4.82 -20.47
C HIS A 137 -10.64 4.27 -20.07
N ASP A 138 -9.62 5.12 -20.16
CA ASP A 138 -8.23 4.77 -19.92
C ASP A 138 -7.96 4.34 -18.47
N ARG A 139 -8.79 4.76 -17.50
CA ARG A 139 -8.63 4.37 -16.08
C ARG A 139 -8.51 2.86 -15.90
N TRP A 140 -9.19 2.08 -16.75
CA TRP A 140 -9.16 0.62 -16.71
C TRP A 140 -8.18 0.00 -17.70
N VAL A 141 -7.97 0.66 -18.83
CA VAL A 141 -7.29 0.06 -19.99
C VAL A 141 -5.77 0.22 -19.91
N VAL A 142 -5.28 1.39 -19.49
CA VAL A 142 -3.85 1.67 -19.47
C VAL A 142 -3.28 1.56 -18.05
N SER A 143 -1.95 1.50 -17.96
CA SER A 143 -1.28 1.49 -16.65
C SER A 143 -1.53 2.82 -15.92
N PRO A 144 -1.56 2.84 -14.56
CA PRO A 144 -1.75 4.07 -13.80
C PRO A 144 -0.72 5.15 -14.17
N MET A 145 0.52 4.75 -14.42
CA MET A 145 1.60 5.67 -14.81
C MET A 145 1.37 6.30 -16.20
N THR A 146 0.91 5.49 -17.16
CA THR A 146 0.52 5.96 -18.50
C THR A 146 -0.66 6.92 -18.40
N TRP A 147 -1.66 6.59 -17.57
CA TRP A 147 -2.83 7.42 -17.37
C TRP A 147 -2.46 8.82 -16.85
N TRP A 148 -1.64 8.90 -15.80
CA TRP A 148 -1.18 10.19 -15.26
C TRP A 148 -0.35 10.99 -16.27
N THR A 149 0.41 10.31 -17.13
CA THR A 149 1.19 10.98 -18.18
C THR A 149 0.28 11.65 -19.22
N ASN A 150 -0.81 10.99 -19.61
CA ASN A 150 -1.72 11.47 -20.64
C ASN A 150 -2.71 12.51 -20.09
N HIS A 151 -3.27 12.26 -18.90
CA HIS A 151 -4.44 12.97 -18.38
C HIS A 151 -4.15 13.85 -17.16
N GLY A 152 -2.95 13.79 -16.59
CA GLY A 152 -2.61 14.47 -15.33
C GLY A 152 -2.21 15.94 -15.43
N GLN A 153 -2.17 16.51 -16.63
CA GLN A 153 -1.55 17.83 -16.90
C GLN A 153 -2.24 18.98 -16.16
N SER A 154 -3.56 18.89 -15.94
CA SER A 154 -4.32 19.90 -15.19
C SER A 154 -4.12 19.81 -13.67
N ALA A 155 -3.41 18.80 -13.18
CA ALA A 155 -3.11 18.54 -11.77
C ALA A 155 -1.59 18.29 -11.53
N PRO A 156 -0.72 19.29 -11.75
CA PRO A 156 0.73 19.09 -11.79
C PRO A 156 1.36 18.64 -10.46
N LEU A 157 0.88 19.13 -9.30
CA LEU A 157 1.43 18.70 -8.00
C LEU A 157 1.06 17.25 -7.71
N LEU A 158 -0.20 16.91 -7.97
CA LEU A 158 -0.72 15.57 -7.78
C LEU A 158 -0.10 14.57 -8.77
N MET A 159 0.02 14.94 -10.04
CA MET A 159 0.67 14.14 -11.07
C MET A 159 2.13 13.86 -10.69
N SER A 160 2.89 14.88 -10.25
CA SER A 160 4.27 14.69 -9.78
C SER A 160 4.36 13.69 -8.62
N LEU A 161 3.43 13.77 -7.67
CA LEU A 161 3.34 12.82 -6.55
C LEU A 161 2.94 11.41 -7.02
N ALA A 162 1.96 11.31 -7.91
CA ALA A 162 1.49 10.04 -8.47
C ALA A 162 2.59 9.33 -9.23
N MET A 163 3.31 10.03 -10.12
CA MET A 163 4.42 9.45 -10.87
C MET A 163 5.51 8.89 -9.95
N LYS A 164 5.83 9.59 -8.85
CA LYS A 164 6.80 9.12 -7.85
C LYS A 164 6.34 7.86 -7.12
N LEU A 165 5.06 7.78 -6.76
CA LEU A 165 4.54 6.67 -5.94
C LEU A 165 4.17 5.45 -6.78
N LEU A 166 3.61 5.66 -7.96
CA LEU A 166 3.20 4.60 -8.87
C LEU A 166 4.40 3.88 -9.50
N SER A 167 5.58 4.49 -9.48
CA SER A 167 6.83 3.86 -9.92
C SER A 167 7.56 3.10 -8.82
N GLN A 168 7.08 3.09 -7.57
CA GLN A 168 7.78 2.43 -6.47
C GLN A 168 7.51 0.92 -6.46
N PRO A 169 8.56 0.08 -6.50
CA PRO A 169 8.41 -1.31 -6.09
C PRO A 169 8.16 -1.37 -4.58
N ALA A 170 7.36 -2.33 -4.12
CA ALA A 170 7.24 -2.67 -2.71
C ALA A 170 7.84 -4.06 -2.53
N SER A 171 8.96 -4.19 -1.82
CA SER A 171 9.63 -5.48 -1.66
C SER A 171 9.73 -5.89 -0.19
N SER A 172 9.52 -7.17 0.07
CA SER A 172 9.75 -7.76 1.38
C SER A 172 11.22 -8.08 1.65
N SER A 173 12.11 -7.95 0.64
CA SER A 173 13.54 -8.24 0.75
C SER A 173 14.25 -7.47 1.89
N CYS A 174 13.81 -6.25 2.20
CA CYS A 174 14.28 -5.51 3.37
C CYS A 174 13.93 -6.23 4.68
N CYS A 175 12.70 -6.75 4.78
CA CYS A 175 12.24 -7.54 5.91
C CYS A 175 12.97 -8.89 5.95
N GLU A 176 13.15 -9.58 4.82
CA GLU A 176 13.89 -10.85 4.75
C GLU A 176 15.34 -10.71 5.21
N ARG A 177 16.00 -9.59 4.89
CA ARG A 177 17.33 -9.27 5.41
C ARG A 177 17.32 -9.12 6.93
N ASN A 178 16.33 -8.42 7.50
CA ASN A 178 16.17 -8.33 8.95
C ASN A 178 15.89 -9.70 9.59
N TRP A 179 15.06 -10.54 8.96
CA TRP A 179 14.81 -11.91 9.42
C TRP A 179 16.05 -12.80 9.35
N SER A 180 16.88 -12.62 8.32
CA SER A 180 18.17 -13.32 8.21
C SER A 180 19.12 -12.91 9.34
N THR A 181 19.19 -11.62 9.65
CA THR A 181 19.94 -11.12 10.82
C THR A 181 19.36 -11.66 12.12
N TYR A 182 18.03 -11.68 12.26
CA TYR A 182 17.36 -12.23 13.43
C TYR A 182 17.70 -13.71 13.61
N SER A 183 17.66 -14.51 12.55
CA SER A 183 18.04 -15.93 12.59
C SER A 183 19.52 -16.14 12.95
N PHE A 184 20.40 -15.19 12.62
CA PHE A 184 21.80 -15.21 13.04
C PHE A 184 21.98 -14.87 14.53
N VAL A 185 21.22 -13.89 15.04
CA VAL A 185 21.25 -13.42 16.44
C VAL A 185 20.57 -14.43 17.38
N HIS A 186 19.39 -14.89 17.00
CA HIS A 186 18.55 -15.85 17.72
C HIS A 186 18.38 -17.10 16.86
N SER A 187 19.06 -18.16 17.25
CA SER A 187 19.07 -19.43 16.52
C SER A 187 18.74 -20.58 17.47
N VAL A 188 18.45 -21.77 16.93
CA VAL A 188 18.22 -22.97 17.75
C VAL A 188 19.36 -23.24 18.74
N LYS A 189 20.60 -22.88 18.39
CA LYS A 189 21.78 -23.02 19.27
C LYS A 189 22.03 -21.80 20.18
N ARG A 190 21.39 -20.66 19.92
CA ARG A 190 21.52 -19.39 20.66
C ARG A 190 20.13 -18.79 20.89
N ASN A 191 19.30 -19.48 21.65
CA ASN A 191 17.89 -19.11 21.89
C ASN A 191 17.64 -18.55 23.31
N ALA A 192 18.67 -18.42 24.14
CA ALA A 192 18.60 -17.90 25.51
C ALA A 192 18.50 -16.35 25.56
N LEU A 193 17.81 -15.75 24.59
CA LEU A 193 17.54 -14.31 24.53
C LEU A 193 16.03 -14.10 24.59
N THR A 194 15.59 -13.08 25.33
CA THR A 194 14.21 -12.62 25.24
C THR A 194 13.93 -12.04 23.85
N PRO A 195 12.68 -12.11 23.36
CA PRO A 195 12.32 -11.52 22.06
C PRO A 195 12.74 -10.05 21.94
N GLU A 196 12.50 -9.25 22.98
CA GLU A 196 12.90 -7.84 23.06
C GLU A 196 14.41 -7.65 22.88
N ARG A 197 15.22 -8.45 23.57
CA ARG A 197 16.68 -8.36 23.46
C ARG A 197 17.18 -8.78 22.08
N ALA A 198 16.54 -9.76 21.45
CA ALA A 198 16.87 -10.16 20.09
C ALA A 198 16.54 -9.05 19.08
N GLU A 199 15.39 -8.39 19.24
CA GLU A 199 14.98 -7.24 18.42
C GLU A 199 15.98 -6.07 18.53
N ASP A 200 16.40 -5.71 19.75
CA ASP A 200 17.41 -4.67 19.99
C ASP A 200 18.74 -5.00 19.28
N LEU A 201 19.19 -6.25 19.39
CA LEU A 201 20.43 -6.70 18.75
C LEU A 201 20.36 -6.66 17.23
N VAL A 202 19.22 -7.05 16.64
CA VAL A 202 18.99 -6.92 15.20
C VAL A 202 18.97 -5.46 14.78
N PHE A 203 18.33 -4.59 15.56
CA PHE A 203 18.32 -3.14 15.31
C PHE A 203 19.75 -2.57 15.30
N VAL A 204 20.54 -2.85 16.33
CA VAL A 204 21.94 -2.38 16.41
C VAL A 204 22.76 -2.94 15.25
N HIS A 205 22.66 -4.24 14.96
CA HIS A 205 23.40 -4.87 13.87
C HIS A 205 23.07 -4.24 12.51
N SER A 206 21.79 -4.07 12.19
CA SER A 206 21.34 -3.45 10.94
C SER A 206 21.84 -2.01 10.82
N ASN A 207 21.74 -1.20 11.88
CA ASN A 207 22.21 0.19 11.85
C ASN A 207 23.73 0.30 11.73
N LEU A 208 24.50 -0.49 12.48
CA LEU A 208 25.97 -0.50 12.36
C LEU A 208 26.41 -0.88 10.94
N ARG A 209 25.74 -1.85 10.32
CA ARG A 209 25.98 -2.22 8.92
C ARG A 209 25.65 -1.09 7.95
N HIS A 210 24.59 -0.33 8.20
CA HIS A 210 24.26 0.84 7.36
C HIS A 210 25.27 1.97 7.53
N LEU A 211 25.75 2.22 8.74
CA LEU A 211 26.76 3.23 9.02
C LEU A 211 28.11 2.87 8.41
N SER A 212 28.55 1.61 8.51
CA SER A 212 29.83 1.17 7.93
C SER A 212 29.84 1.27 6.40
N ARG A 213 28.69 1.07 5.75
CA ARG A 213 28.57 1.23 4.29
C ARG A 213 28.65 2.66 3.80
N ARG A 214 28.57 3.64 4.71
CA ARG A 214 28.71 5.07 4.39
C ARG A 214 30.15 5.57 4.56
N THR A 215 31.05 4.76 5.11
CA THR A 215 32.46 5.15 5.25
C THR A 215 33.25 4.81 3.98
N ASP A 216 34.26 5.62 3.67
CA ASP A 216 35.05 5.44 2.44
C ASP A 216 35.88 4.15 2.44
N ALA A 217 36.21 3.61 3.62
CA ALA A 217 36.84 2.31 3.79
C ALA A 217 36.00 1.12 3.28
N TYR A 218 34.70 1.29 3.06
CA TYR A 218 33.84 0.25 2.48
C TYR A 218 33.76 0.33 0.95
N LYS A 219 34.19 1.45 0.35
CA LYS A 219 34.16 1.67 -1.12
C LYS A 219 35.45 1.22 -1.82
N THR A 220 36.46 0.81 -1.06
CA THR A 220 37.74 0.28 -1.52
C THR A 220 37.68 -1.24 -1.54
#